data_AF-A0A442L682-F1
#
_entry.id   AF-A0A442L682-F1
#
_cell.length_a   1.000
_cell.length_b   1.000
_cell.length_c   1.000
_cell.angle_alpha   90.00
_cell.angle_beta   90.00
_cell.angle_gamma   90.00
#
_symmetry.space_group_name_H-M   'P 1'
#
loop_
_entity.id
_entity.type
_entity.pdbx_description
1 polymer ?
#
loop_
_entity_poly.entity_id
_entity_poly.type
_entity_poly.pdbx_seq_one_letter_code
_entity_poly.pdbx_strand_id
1 'polypeptide(L)' 'MAALAGVAPHPNDSGLKRGYRKIRGGRPDVRSALFMPALRAAAGHGEFASFYKRLIANGKKPMVAIAAVMRKIS' A
#
# COMPACT_ATOMS: atom_id res chain seq x y z
N MET A 1 9.12 42.10 28.26
CA MET A 1 10.16 41.25 28.89
C MET A 1 9.91 39.79 28.54
N ALA A 2 10.98 39.02 28.38
CA ALA A 2 11.04 37.75 27.66
C ALA A 2 10.63 36.51 28.50
N ALA A 3 10.15 35.49 27.77
CA ALA A 3 10.37 34.05 27.92
C ALA A 3 10.03 33.33 29.25
N LEU A 4 9.16 32.33 29.16
CA LEU A 4 9.48 30.92 29.50
C LEU A 4 8.33 30.00 29.04
N ALA A 5 8.71 28.92 28.36
CA ALA A 5 7.88 27.80 27.88
C ALA A 5 6.95 28.09 26.68
N GLY A 6 7.55 28.18 25.49
CA GLY A 6 6.85 27.81 24.26
C GLY A 6 6.55 26.31 24.23
N VAL A 7 5.62 25.93 23.36
CA VAL A 7 5.19 24.56 23.05
C VAL A 7 4.08 24.02 23.96
N ALA A 8 2.94 24.72 23.98
CA ALA A 8 1.65 24.03 24.10
C ALA A 8 1.24 23.55 22.70
N PRO A 9 1.18 22.23 22.42
CA PRO A 9 0.41 21.76 21.27
C PRO A 9 -1.06 21.72 21.68
N HIS A 10 -1.79 22.69 21.16
CA HIS A 10 -3.25 22.71 21.10
C HIS A 10 -3.80 21.40 20.50
N PRO A 11 -4.92 20.86 21.01
CA PRO A 11 -5.62 19.75 20.36
C PRO A 11 -6.24 20.28 19.07
N ASN A 12 -5.59 20.02 17.93
CA ASN A 12 -6.11 20.41 16.63
C ASN A 12 -6.76 19.21 15.95
N ASP A 13 -7.98 18.91 16.39
CA ASP A 13 -8.97 18.19 15.60
C ASP A 13 -9.41 19.10 14.45
N SER A 14 -8.61 19.15 13.39
CA SER A 14 -9.02 19.81 12.16
C SER A 14 -8.24 19.25 10.98
N GLY A 15 -8.93 18.47 10.14
CA GLY A 15 -8.26 17.89 9.00
C GLY A 15 -9.11 17.01 8.10
N LEU A 16 -10.26 17.51 7.65
CA LEU A 16 -10.91 17.07 6.42
C LEU A 16 -9.95 17.15 5.22
N LYS A 17 -9.00 16.22 5.11
CA LYS A 17 -8.21 16.02 3.90
C LYS A 17 -8.44 14.61 3.40
N ARG A 18 -9.47 14.51 2.56
CA ARG A 18 -9.67 13.45 1.57
C ARG A 18 -8.63 13.61 0.44
N GLY A 19 -7.35 13.62 0.81
CA GLY A 19 -6.22 13.63 -0.11
C GLY A 19 -5.87 12.19 -0.43
N TYR A 20 -5.84 11.86 -1.71
CA TYR A 20 -5.19 10.69 -2.33
C TYR A 20 -4.56 9.71 -1.33
N ARG A 21 -5.04 8.45 -1.27
CA ARG A 21 -4.34 7.35 -0.55
C ARG A 21 -3.00 7.05 -1.25
N LYS A 22 -2.07 8.01 -1.27
CA LYS A 22 -0.65 7.71 -1.32
C LYS A 22 -0.38 7.00 -0.02
N ILE A 23 0.06 5.76 -0.13
CA ILE A 23 0.55 4.94 0.97
C ILE A 23 1.83 5.64 1.48
N ARG A 24 1.67 6.75 2.19
CA ARG A 24 2.73 7.49 2.87
C ARG A 24 2.66 7.03 4.33
N GLY A 25 3.01 5.77 4.55
CA GLY A 25 2.81 5.08 5.83
C GLY A 25 2.56 3.56 5.74
N GLY A 26 2.67 2.95 4.57
CA GLY A 26 2.70 1.50 4.48
C GLY A 26 4.13 1.05 4.73
N ARG A 27 4.36 0.41 5.89
CA ARG A 27 5.62 -0.26 6.24
C ARG A 27 6.25 -0.88 4.97
N PRO A 28 7.40 -0.40 4.48
CA PRO A 28 8.10 -1.06 3.38
C PRO A 28 8.31 -2.55 3.70
N ASP A 29 8.51 -2.90 4.97
CA ASP A 29 8.48 -4.26 5.49
C ASP A 29 7.22 -5.04 5.14
N VAL A 30 6.03 -4.43 5.24
CA VAL A 30 4.76 -5.10 4.89
C VAL A 30 4.68 -5.33 3.38
N ARG A 31 5.20 -4.40 2.57
CA ARG A 31 5.28 -4.60 1.12
C ARG A 31 6.24 -5.73 0.77
N SER A 32 7.40 -5.81 1.42
CA SER A 32 8.38 -6.88 1.23
C SER A 32 7.85 -8.23 1.75
N ALA A 33 7.21 -8.24 2.91
CA ALA A 33 6.62 -9.43 3.52
C ALA A 33 5.45 -9.98 2.70
N LEU A 34 4.66 -9.12 2.05
CA LEU A 34 3.56 -9.53 1.17
C LEU A 34 4.02 -9.81 -0.27
N PHE A 35 5.21 -9.38 -0.66
CA PHE A 35 5.72 -9.61 -2.01
C PHE A 35 5.92 -11.09 -2.30
N MET A 36 6.58 -11.83 -1.40
CA MET A 36 6.81 -13.27 -1.58
C MET A 36 5.51 -14.11 -1.59
N PRO A 37 4.54 -13.90 -0.67
CA PRO A 37 3.21 -14.50 -0.74
C PRO A 37 2.47 -14.16 -2.03
N ALA A 38 2.48 -12.88 -2.46
CA ALA A 38 1.83 -12.47 -3.69
C ALA A 38 2.47 -13.08 -4.94
N LEU A 39 3.80 -13.20 -4.96
CA LEU A 39 4.54 -13.86 -6.03
C LEU A 39 4.17 -15.34 -6.13
N ARG A 40 4.11 -16.06 -4.98
CA ARG A 40 3.67 -17.46 -4.94
C ARG A 40 2.21 -17.63 -5.33
N ALA A 41 1.33 -16.74 -4.86
CA ALA A 41 -0.09 -16.75 -5.24
C ALA A 41 -0.29 -16.49 -6.73
N ALA A 42 0.52 -15.62 -7.33
CA ALA A 42 0.52 -15.34 -8.77
C ALA A 42 1.11 -16.49 -9.62
N ALA A 43 2.08 -17.23 -9.07
CA ALA A 43 2.74 -18.36 -9.74
C ALA A 43 2.01 -19.71 -9.60
N GLY A 44 1.08 -19.84 -8.65
CA GLY A 44 0.32 -21.07 -8.42
C GLY A 44 -0.83 -21.31 -9.42
N HIS A 45 -1.78 -22.15 -9.01
CA HIS A 45 -2.96 -22.53 -9.80
C HIS A 45 -4.28 -22.16 -9.11
N GLY A 46 -4.37 -20.91 -8.63
CA GLY A 46 -5.55 -20.39 -7.92
C GLY A 46 -6.13 -19.10 -8.52
N GLU A 47 -7.14 -18.53 -7.86
CA GLU A 47 -7.81 -17.30 -8.31
C GLU A 47 -6.85 -16.12 -8.49
N PHE A 48 -5.78 -16.06 -7.70
CA PHE A 48 -4.76 -15.01 -7.76
C PHE A 48 -3.86 -15.14 -8.98
N ALA A 49 -3.55 -16.38 -9.40
CA ALA A 49 -2.81 -16.66 -10.62
C ALA A 49 -3.64 -16.32 -11.86
N SER A 50 -4.92 -16.67 -11.88
CA SER A 50 -5.84 -16.26 -12.95
C SER A 50 -5.99 -14.74 -13.02
N PHE A 51 -6.10 -14.07 -11.87
CA PHE A 51 -6.14 -12.61 -11.79
C PHE A 51 -4.85 -11.96 -12.30
N TYR A 52 -3.69 -12.47 -11.89
CA TYR A 52 -2.38 -12.05 -12.38
C TYR A 52 -2.29 -12.23 -13.91
N LYS A 53 -2.60 -13.42 -14.43
CA LYS A 53 -2.59 -13.71 -15.87
C LYS A 53 -3.51 -12.78 -16.66
N ARG A 54 -4.71 -12.47 -16.15
CA ARG A 54 -5.62 -11.49 -16.78
C ARG A 54 -5.00 -10.09 -16.84
N LEU A 55 -4.30 -9.66 -15.78
CA LEU A 55 -3.61 -8.37 -15.77
C LEU A 55 -2.47 -8.32 -16.78
N ILE A 56 -1.69 -9.39 -16.90
CA ILE A 56 -0.60 -9.50 -17.89
C ILE A 56 -1.17 -9.55 -19.30
N ALA A 57 -2.23 -10.32 -19.55
CA ALA A 57 -2.92 -10.39 -20.84
C ALA A 57 -3.48 -9.02 -21.26
N ASN A 58 -3.91 -8.20 -20.30
CA ASN A 58 -4.31 -6.81 -20.52
C ASN A 58 -3.14 -5.84 -20.71
N GLY A 59 -1.90 -6.33 -20.87
CA GLY A 59 -0.71 -5.52 -21.11
C GLY A 59 -0.14 -4.81 -19.88
N LYS A 60 -0.58 -5.15 -18.66
CA LYS A 60 -0.03 -4.52 -17.46
C LYS A 60 1.36 -5.07 -17.14
N LYS A 61 2.24 -4.19 -16.65
CA LYS A 61 3.57 -4.57 -16.20
C LYS A 61 3.50 -5.63 -15.07
N PRO A 62 4.38 -6.64 -15.05
CA PRO A 62 4.40 -7.67 -14.01
C PRO A 62 4.40 -7.13 -12.58
N MET A 63 5.19 -6.08 -12.30
CA MET A 63 5.22 -5.46 -10.97
C MET A 63 3.89 -4.81 -10.58
N VAL A 64 3.15 -4.24 -11.55
CA VAL A 64 1.82 -3.66 -11.32
C VAL A 64 0.81 -4.76 -11.06
N ALA A 65 0.93 -5.89 -11.76
CA ALA A 65 0.07 -7.05 -11.53
C ALA A 65 0.32 -7.68 -10.15
N ILE A 66 1.58 -7.85 -9.73
CA ILE A 66 1.93 -8.33 -8.37
C ILE A 66 1.44 -7.33 -7.30
N ALA A 67 1.54 -6.02 -7.53
CA ALA A 67 1.00 -5.02 -6.63
C ALA A 67 -0.53 -5.10 -6.49
N ALA A 68 -1.25 -5.43 -7.57
CA ALA A 68 -2.68 -5.67 -7.52
C ALA A 68 -3.00 -6.97 -6.75
N VAL A 69 -2.20 -8.03 -6.92
CA VAL A 69 -2.33 -9.27 -6.13
C VAL A 69 -2.09 -9.02 -4.63
N MET A 70 -1.03 -8.27 -4.28
CA MET A 70 -0.77 -7.86 -2.88
C MET A 70 -1.96 -7.13 -2.27
N ARG A 71 -2.63 -6.27 -3.05
CA ARG A 71 -3.82 -5.53 -2.60
C ARG A 71 -5.09 -6.38 -2.49
N LYS A 72 -5.11 -7.56 -3.13
CA LYS A 72 -6.21 -8.53 -3.04
C LYS A 72 -6.03 -9.51 -1.87
N ILE A 73 -4.79 -9.69 -1.39
CA ILE A 73 -4.44 -10.53 -0.24
C ILE A 73 -4.58 -9.76 1.08
N SER A 74 -4.41 -8.43 1.05
CA SER A 74 -4.61 -7.53 2.20
C SER A 74 -6.07 -7.23 2.49
#